data_AF-A0A7X1GT88-F1
#
_entry.id   AF-A0A7X1GT88-F1
#
_cell.length_a   1.000
_cell.length_b   1.000
_cell.length_c   1.000
_cell.angle_alpha   90.00
_cell.angle_beta   90.00
_cell.angle_gamma   90.00
#
_symmetry.space_group_name_H-M   'P 1'
#
loop_
_entity.id
_entity.type
_entity.pdbx_description
1 polymer ?
#
loop_
_entity_poly.entity_id
_entity_poly.type
_entity_poly.pdbx_seq_one_letter_code
_entity_poly.pdbx_strand_id
1 'polypeptide(L)'
;MAIAYQYRVAGNRLKVWGTSEIRYESINELVFHLYFLDERDTVIGIHDFYSFLDHSNFIALKDNTRQFHRDFTVPEGAVAFALGYDGETGQNKEEDGISFYHFPFE
;
A
#
# COMPACT_ATOMS: atom_id res chain seq x y z
N MET A 1 -6.03 -7.61 -8.38
CA MET A 1 -4.58 -7.58 -8.08
C MET A 1 -4.36 -8.13 -6.66
N ALA A 2 -3.18 -8.63 -6.30
CA ALA A 2 -2.90 -9.06 -4.92
C ALA A 2 -1.52 -8.56 -4.51
N ILE A 3 -1.46 -7.65 -3.53
CA ILE A 3 -0.21 -7.10 -3.03
C ILE A 3 0.26 -7.97 -1.87
N ALA A 4 1.45 -8.56 -2.02
CA ALA A 4 2.11 -9.22 -0.92
C ALA A 4 2.91 -8.18 -0.13
N TYR A 5 2.61 -8.04 1.15
CA TYR A 5 3.35 -7.13 2.01
C TYR A 5 3.53 -7.69 3.40
N GLN A 6 4.48 -7.08 4.10
CA GLN A 6 4.81 -7.32 5.48
C GLN A 6 4.74 -5.99 6.21
N TYR A 7 4.46 -6.07 7.49
CA TYR A 7 4.48 -4.93 8.37
C TYR A 7 5.18 -5.26 9.68
N ARG A 8 5.63 -4.23 10.36
CA ARG A 8 6.16 -4.32 11.72
C ARG A 8 5.77 -3.09 12.51
N VAL A 9 5.26 -3.31 13.71
CA VAL A 9 5.01 -2.25 14.69
C VAL A 9 6.15 -2.25 15.70
N ALA A 10 6.64 -1.07 16.06
CA ALA A 10 7.63 -0.87 17.12
C ALA A 10 7.35 0.46 17.84
N GLY A 11 6.78 0.38 19.05
CA GLY A 11 6.29 1.56 19.74
C GLY A 11 5.20 2.27 18.93
N ASN A 12 5.35 3.57 18.70
CA ASN A 12 4.43 4.35 17.87
C ASN A 12 4.83 4.42 16.39
N ARG A 13 5.63 3.46 15.89
CA ARG A 13 6.05 3.40 14.49
C ARG A 13 5.48 2.16 13.83
N LEU A 14 4.84 2.36 12.68
CA LEU A 14 4.40 1.31 11.77
C LEU A 14 5.28 1.34 10.53
N LYS A 15 5.95 0.23 10.26
CA LYS A 15 6.74 0.01 9.04
C LYS A 15 5.97 -0.93 8.13
N VAL A 16 5.76 -0.56 6.88
CA VAL A 16 5.11 -1.40 5.86
C VAL A 16 6.01 -1.51 4.64
N TRP A 17 6.24 -2.72 4.15
CA TRP A 17 6.99 -2.98 2.93
C TRP A 17 6.43 -4.18 2.19
N GLY A 18 6.55 -4.18 0.88
CA GLY A 18 5.99 -5.25 0.08
C GLY A 18 6.47 -5.24 -1.35
N THR A 19 6.12 -6.34 -2.02
CA THR A 19 6.30 -6.52 -3.45
C THR A 19 4.94 -6.75 -4.09
N SER A 20 4.73 -6.14 -5.25
CA SER A 20 3.54 -6.41 -6.07
C SER A 20 4.01 -6.76 -7.47
N GLU A 21 3.70 -7.98 -7.92
CA GLU A 21 3.72 -8.31 -9.34
C GLU A 21 2.53 -7.59 -9.99
N ILE A 22 2.77 -6.44 -10.60
CA ILE A 22 1.73 -5.80 -11.40
C ILE A 22 1.76 -6.45 -12.78
N ARG A 23 0.91 -7.47 -12.95
CA ARG A 23 0.73 -8.18 -14.24
C ARG A 23 0.05 -7.32 -15.31
N TYR A 24 -0.38 -6.10 -14.97
CA TYR A 24 -0.96 -5.16 -15.90
C TYR A 24 0.11 -4.17 -16.37
N GLU A 25 0.50 -4.27 -17.64
CA GLU A 25 1.54 -3.48 -18.30
C GLU A 25 1.28 -1.95 -18.32
N SER A 26 0.21 -1.45 -17.69
CA SER A 26 -0.31 -0.09 -17.90
C SER A 26 -0.66 0.71 -16.63
N ILE A 27 -0.34 0.23 -15.42
CA ILE A 27 -0.45 1.09 -14.22
C ILE A 27 0.75 2.03 -14.26
N ASN A 28 0.55 3.35 -14.32
CA ASN A 28 1.67 4.31 -14.24
C ASN A 28 2.01 4.59 -12.77
N GLU A 29 0.98 4.81 -11.96
CA GLU A 29 1.08 5.12 -10.55
C GLU A 29 0.21 4.16 -9.75
N LEU A 30 0.77 3.62 -8.67
CA LEU A 30 0.02 2.85 -7.68
C LEU A 30 -0.05 3.66 -6.40
N VAL A 31 -1.26 4.09 -6.05
CA VAL A 31 -1.57 4.79 -4.82
C VAL A 31 -1.95 3.75 -3.77
N PHE A 32 -1.38 3.88 -2.59
CA PHE A 32 -1.74 3.07 -1.42
C PHE A 32 -2.41 3.97 -0.40
N HIS A 33 -3.49 3.46 0.18
CA HIS A 33 -4.27 4.13 1.20
C HIS A 33 -4.13 3.37 2.51
N LEU A 34 -3.53 3.99 3.53
CA LEU A 34 -3.37 3.43 4.85
C LEU A 34 -4.32 4.13 5.83
N TYR A 35 -5.17 3.34 6.49
CA TYR A 35 -6.13 3.82 7.48
C TYR A 35 -5.73 3.29 8.85
N PHE A 36 -5.68 4.16 9.85
CA PHE A 36 -5.55 3.77 11.25
C PHE A 36 -6.93 3.66 11.88
N LEU A 37 -7.17 2.57 12.61
CA LEU A 37 -8.46 2.23 13.20
C LEU A 37 -8.38 2.23 14.73
N ASP A 38 -9.42 2.75 15.38
CA ASP A 38 -9.62 2.63 16.82
C ASP A 38 -10.28 1.29 17.21
N GLU A 39 -10.52 1.07 18.50
CA GLU A 39 -11.17 -0.15 19.04
C GLU A 39 -12.60 -0.41 18.51
N ARG A 40 -13.20 0.55 17.81
CA ARG A 40 -14.56 0.47 17.25
C ARG A 40 -14.55 0.40 15.72
N ASP A 41 -13.40 0.10 15.12
CA ASP A 41 -13.17 0.12 13.67
C ASP A 41 -13.41 1.50 13.03
N THR A 42 -13.31 2.58 13.80
CA THR A 42 -13.43 3.94 13.29
C THR A 42 -12.09 4.41 12.73
N VAL A 43 -12.11 4.97 11.52
CA VAL A 43 -10.93 5.59 10.93
C VAL A 43 -10.54 6.85 11.72
N ILE A 44 -9.35 6.83 12.32
CA ILE A 44 -8.79 7.95 13.09
C ILE A 44 -7.54 8.56 12.46
N GLY A 45 -7.03 7.97 11.38
CA GLY A 45 -5.90 8.50 10.61
C GLY A 45 -5.86 7.93 9.19
N ILE A 46 -5.39 8.74 8.23
CA ILE A 46 -5.28 8.37 6.82
C ILE A 46 -3.91 8.81 6.30
N HIS A 47 -3.22 7.92 5.59
CA HIS A 47 -1.98 8.23 4.89
C HIS A 47 -1.97 7.62 3.50
N ASP A 48 -1.74 8.47 2.51
CA ASP A 48 -1.54 8.03 1.14
C ASP A 48 -0.05 7.96 0.83
N PHE A 49 0.34 6.93 0.10
CA PHE A 49 1.71 6.82 -0.40
C PHE A 49 1.77 6.15 -1.76
N TYR A 50 2.80 6.50 -2.53
CA TYR A 50 2.91 6.14 -3.93
C TYR A 50 4.04 5.15 -4.15
N SER A 51 3.82 4.16 -5.01
CA SER A 51 4.87 3.38 -5.65
C SER A 51 4.87 3.72 -7.13
N PHE A 52 5.97 4.29 -7.61
CA PHE A 52 6.19 4.55 -9.04
C PHE A 52 6.88 3.35 -9.68
N LEU A 53 6.56 3.06 -10.94
CA LEU A 53 7.40 2.19 -11.76
C LEU A 53 8.78 2.83 -11.84
N ASP A 54 9.81 2.11 -11.42
CA ASP A 54 11.17 2.56 -11.67
C ASP A 54 11.45 2.46 -13.18
N HIS A 55 11.24 3.55 -13.90
CA HIS A 55 11.64 3.68 -15.30
C HIS A 55 13.14 4.03 -15.41
N SER A 56 13.94 3.67 -14.41
CA SER A 56 15.37 3.87 -14.47
C SER A 56 15.92 3.17 -15.73
N ASN A 57 16.56 3.95 -16.60
CA ASN A 57 17.22 3.50 -17.83
C ASN A 57 18.41 2.54 -17.57
N PHE A 58 18.51 1.96 -16.37
CA PHE A 58 19.50 0.98 -16.00
C PHE A 58 19.06 -0.39 -16.54
N ILE A 59 19.66 -0.72 -17.66
CA ILE A 59 19.67 -2.02 -18.32
C ILE A 59 19.67 -3.15 -17.27
N ALA A 60 18.63 -4.00 -17.34
CA ALA A 60 18.54 -5.36 -16.78
C ALA A 60 17.78 -5.62 -15.46
N LEU A 61 16.72 -4.87 -15.14
CA LEU A 61 15.63 -5.43 -14.32
C LEU A 61 14.28 -5.23 -15.04
N LYS A 62 14.03 -6.10 -16.03
CA LYS A 62 12.68 -6.38 -16.56
C LYS A 62 11.87 -7.17 -15.53
N ASP A 63 11.78 -6.68 -14.31
CA ASP A 63 10.95 -7.30 -13.30
C ASP A 63 9.71 -6.42 -13.17
N ASN A 64 8.54 -6.94 -13.54
CA ASN A 64 7.24 -6.26 -13.37
C ASN A 64 6.84 -6.19 -11.88
N THR A 65 7.84 -6.22 -10.99
CA THR A 65 7.73 -6.31 -9.55
C THR A 65 7.99 -4.93 -8.96
N ARG A 66 6.92 -4.28 -8.49
CA ARG A 66 7.04 -3.04 -7.73
C ARG A 66 7.45 -3.36 -6.30
N GLN A 67 8.32 -2.53 -5.75
CA GLN A 67 8.65 -2.55 -4.33
C GLN A 67 8.18 -1.24 -3.67
N PHE A 68 7.72 -1.34 -2.43
CA PHE A 68 7.43 -0.17 -1.62
C PHE A 68 7.91 -0.38 -0.19
N HIS A 69 8.22 0.73 0.47
CA HIS A 69 8.72 0.76 1.83
C HIS A 69 8.37 2.12 2.44
N ARG A 70 7.55 2.12 3.49
CA ARG A 70 7.10 3.33 4.18
C ARG A 70 7.09 3.14 5.68
N ASP A 71 7.43 4.21 6.38
CA ASP A 71 7.34 4.34 7.82
C ASP A 71 6.26 5.36 8.17
N PHE A 72 5.39 5.01 9.10
CA PHE A 72 4.30 5.84 9.59
C PHE A 72 4.43 6.02 11.10
N THR A 73 3.93 7.15 11.59
CA THR A 73 3.69 7.34 13.02
C THR A 73 2.28 6.85 13.32
N VAL A 74 2.14 5.90 14.23
CA VAL A 74 0.85 5.40 14.71
C VAL A 74 0.20 6.50 15.55
N PRO A 75 -1.00 6.99 15.18
CA PRO A 75 -1.71 7.99 15.96
C PRO A 75 -2.15 7.41 17.30
N GLU A 76 -2.28 8.28 18.31
CA GLU A 76 -2.79 7.88 19.62
C GLU A 76 -4.20 7.30 19.50
N GLY A 77 -4.44 6.16 20.16
CA GLY A 77 -5.73 5.45 20.12
C GLY A 77 -5.88 4.47 18.95
N ALA A 78 -4.92 4.37 18.03
CA ALA A 78 -4.97 3.35 16.99
C ALA A 78 -4.59 1.97 17.53
N VAL A 79 -5.42 0.97 17.23
CA VAL A 79 -5.20 -0.44 17.61
C VAL A 79 -4.99 -1.35 16.40
N ALA A 80 -5.35 -0.87 15.21
CA ALA A 80 -5.19 -1.59 13.97
C ALA A 80 -4.92 -0.62 12.81
N PHE A 81 -4.58 -1.20 11.66
CA PHE A 81 -4.57 -0.49 10.39
C PHE A 81 -5.21 -1.31 9.28
N ALA A 82 -5.69 -0.61 8.24
CA ALA A 82 -6.11 -1.21 6.99
C ALA A 82 -5.29 -0.62 5.84
N LEU A 83 -4.91 -1.47 4.87
CA LEU A 83 -4.23 -1.04 3.66
C LEU A 83 -5.12 -1.35 2.45
N GLY A 84 -5.42 -0.33 1.66
CA GLY A 84 -6.00 -0.41 0.33
C GLY A 84 -5.04 0.14 -0.72
N TYR A 85 -5.37 -0.04 -2.00
CA TYR A 85 -4.60 0.51 -3.11
C TYR A 85 -5.48 0.72 -4.33
N ASP A 86 -5.15 1.76 -5.10
CA ASP A 86 -5.75 2.11 -6.39
C ASP A 86 -4.64 2.35 -7.42
N GLY A 87 -4.85 1.88 -8.65
CA GLY A 87 -3.88 2.01 -9.73
C GLY A 87 -4.49 2.72 -10.93
N GLU A 88 -3.93 3.87 -11.31
CA GLU A 88 -4.37 4.54 -12.54
C GLU A 88 -3.83 3.76 -13.74
N THR A 89 -4.70 2.95 -14.36
CA THR A 89 -4.44 2.35 -15.67
C THR A 89 -4.88 3.31 -16.75
N GLY A 90 -4.05 3.54 -17.76
CA GLY A 90 -4.39 4.43 -18.87
C GLY A 90 -5.63 4.05 -19.68
N GLN A 91 -6.27 2.90 -19.45
CA GLN A 91 -7.43 2.44 -20.24
C GLN A 91 -8.48 1.53 -19.56
N ASN A 92 -8.47 1.25 -18.24
CA ASN A 92 -9.55 0.44 -17.63
C ASN A 92 -10.31 1.21 -16.56
N LYS A 93 -11.48 1.73 -16.95
CA LYS A 93 -12.50 2.32 -16.07
C LYS A 93 -13.42 1.26 -15.42
N GLU A 94 -13.08 -0.03 -15.47
CA GLU A 94 -14.02 -1.11 -15.13
C GLU A 94 -13.66 -1.95 -13.88
N GLU A 95 -12.55 -1.68 -13.18
CA GLU A 95 -12.23 -2.37 -11.92
C GLU A 95 -12.01 -1.37 -10.76
N ASP A 96 -13.07 -0.66 -10.36
CA ASP A 96 -13.14 0.18 -9.15
C ASP A 96 -13.28 -0.69 -7.87
N GLY A 97 -12.32 -1.59 -7.66
CA GLY A 97 -12.34 -2.53 -6.54
C GLY A 97 -11.28 -2.21 -5.49
N ILE A 98 -11.49 -1.17 -4.66
CA ILE A 98 -10.60 -0.93 -3.51
C ILE A 98 -10.66 -2.14 -2.59
N SER A 99 -9.55 -2.87 -2.50
CA SER A 99 -9.44 -4.06 -1.65
C SER A 99 -8.74 -3.68 -0.36
N PHE A 100 -9.46 -3.71 0.77
CA PHE A 100 -8.88 -3.47 2.09
C PHE A 100 -8.46 -4.78 2.75
N TYR A 101 -7.30 -4.76 3.37
CA TYR A 101 -6.85 -5.84 4.24
C TYR A 101 -6.65 -5.28 5.65
N HIS A 102 -7.26 -5.92 6.66
CA HIS A 102 -7.25 -5.52 8.06
C HIS A 102 -6.16 -6.25 8.85
N PHE A 103 -5.35 -5.51 9.63
CA PHE A 103 -4.28 -6.06 10.45
C PHE A 103 -4.27 -5.47 11.86
N PRO A 104 -4.47 -6.30 12.89
CA PRO A 104 -4.23 -5.88 14.27
C PRO A 104 -2.72 -5.67 14.52
N PHE A 105 -2.39 -4.84 15.50
CA PHE A 105 -1.00 -4.62 15.92
C PHE A 105 -0.44 -5.71 16.86
N GLU A 106 -1.24 -6.73 17.19
CA GLU A 106 -0.88 -7.87 18.07
C GLU A 106 -0.06 -8.95 17.36
#